data_AF-A0A6G0ADL6-F1
#
_entry.id   AF-A0A6G0ADL6-F1
#
_cell.length_a   1.000
_cell.length_b   1.000
_cell.length_c   1.000
_cell.angle_alpha   90.00
_cell.angle_beta   90.00
_cell.angle_gamma   90.00
#
_symmetry.space_group_name_H-M   'P 1'
#
loop_
_entity.id
_entity.type
_entity.pdbx_description
1 polymer ?
#
loop_
_entity_poly.entity_id
_entity_poly.type
_entity_poly.pdbx_seq_one_letter_code
_entity_poly.pdbx_strand_id
1 'polypeptide(L)'
;MNGKPVLFRLQEINFVDDKDGKPIAINQFIGKRLIASFGNSDSDLQMLQWTAAGDGKRLMLIVHHTDAEREWAYGPESKRGTFSDSLMEEANSNGWTVVDMKNDWKVIYP
;
A
#
# COMPACT_ATOMS: atom_id res chain seq x y z
N MET A 1 -19.52 -5.08 -36.23
CA MET A 1 -18.32 -5.73 -35.66
C MET A 1 -18.04 -6.99 -36.48
N ASN A 2 -16.95 -7.00 -37.25
CA ASN A 2 -16.67 -8.00 -38.30
C ASN A 2 -16.11 -9.31 -37.73
N GLY A 3 -16.87 -10.02 -36.89
CA GLY A 3 -16.54 -11.39 -36.44
C GLY A 3 -15.22 -11.56 -35.68
N LYS A 4 -14.56 -10.48 -35.26
CA LYS A 4 -13.33 -10.52 -34.48
C LYS A 4 -13.66 -10.37 -32.99
N PRO A 5 -13.14 -11.23 -32.11
CA PRO A 5 -13.29 -11.05 -30.67
C PRO A 5 -12.65 -9.74 -30.26
N VAL A 6 -13.41 -8.91 -29.53
CA VAL A 6 -12.96 -7.64 -28.99
C VAL A 6 -13.29 -7.57 -27.51
N LEU A 7 -12.38 -6.99 -26.73
CA LEU A 7 -12.65 -6.52 -25.38
C LEU A 7 -12.86 -5.01 -25.46
N PHE A 8 -14.01 -4.53 -24.99
CA PHE A 8 -14.35 -3.10 -24.99
C PHE A 8 -14.57 -2.62 -23.56
N ARG A 9 -14.02 -1.45 -23.22
CA ARG A 9 -14.19 -0.84 -21.90
C ARG A 9 -15.59 -0.25 -21.80
N LEU A 10 -16.37 -0.73 -20.83
CA LEU A 10 -17.66 -0.13 -20.48
C LEU A 10 -17.46 1.06 -19.53
N GLN A 11 -18.42 1.98 -19.49
CA GLN A 11 -18.49 3.05 -18.47
C GLN A 11 -19.03 2.49 -17.15
N GLU A 12 -18.51 1.35 -16.72
CA GLU A 12 -18.91 0.64 -15.51
C GLU A 12 -17.69 0.41 -14.63
N ILE A 13 -17.86 0.56 -13.32
CA ILE A 13 -16.81 0.28 -12.35
C ILE A 13 -16.82 -1.23 -12.08
N ASN A 14 -15.75 -1.90 -12.48
CA ASN A 14 -15.59 -3.33 -12.21
C ASN A 14 -15.05 -3.57 -10.79
N PHE A 15 -14.09 -2.76 -10.35
CA PHE A 15 -13.43 -2.92 -9.05
C PHE A 15 -12.66 -1.64 -8.66
N VAL A 16 -12.59 -1.34 -7.35
CA VAL A 16 -11.80 -0.24 -6.80
C VAL A 16 -10.71 -0.83 -5.91
N ASP A 17 -9.45 -0.74 -6.34
CA ASP A 17 -8.28 -1.28 -5.63
C ASP A 17 -7.70 -0.26 -4.64
N ASP A 18 -8.52 0.15 -3.67
CA ASP A 18 -8.12 1.08 -2.61
C ASP A 18 -8.72 0.67 -1.26
N LYS A 19 -8.01 0.93 -0.16
CA LYS A 19 -8.42 0.60 1.22
C LYS A 19 -8.84 -0.87 1.39
N ASP A 20 -10.08 -1.10 1.79
CA ASP A 20 -10.71 -2.41 1.96
C ASP A 20 -10.87 -3.18 0.63
N GLY A 21 -10.81 -2.48 -0.50
CA GLY A 21 -10.68 -3.09 -1.82
C GLY A 21 -9.39 -3.90 -1.95
N LYS A 22 -8.24 -3.41 -1.48
CA LYS A 22 -6.94 -4.09 -1.71
C LYS A 22 -6.92 -5.55 -1.24
N PRO A 23 -7.37 -5.91 -0.02
CA PRO A 23 -7.49 -7.31 0.39
C PRO A 23 -8.40 -8.15 -0.52
N ILE A 24 -9.51 -7.58 -0.99
CA ILE A 24 -10.44 -8.26 -1.91
C ILE A 24 -9.75 -8.51 -3.25
N ALA A 25 -9.02 -7.53 -3.77
CA ALA A 25 -8.25 -7.62 -5.01
C ALA A 25 -7.20 -8.74 -4.92
N ILE A 26 -6.45 -8.77 -3.83
CA ILE A 26 -5.44 -9.80 -3.56
C ILE A 26 -6.10 -11.17 -3.60
N ASN A 27 -7.22 -11.36 -2.90
CA ASN A 27 -7.89 -12.64 -2.91
C ASN A 27 -8.46 -13.00 -4.30
N GLN A 28 -9.01 -12.03 -5.02
CA GLN A 28 -9.61 -12.25 -6.35
C GLN A 28 -8.56 -12.60 -7.42
N PHE A 29 -7.43 -11.89 -7.46
CA PHE A 29 -6.44 -12.02 -8.53
C PHE A 29 -5.28 -12.95 -8.19
N ILE A 30 -4.91 -13.08 -6.91
CA ILE A 30 -3.79 -13.92 -6.46
C ILE A 30 -4.30 -15.21 -5.80
N GLY A 31 -5.45 -15.15 -5.11
CA GLY A 31 -6.05 -16.32 -4.45
C GLY A 31 -5.29 -16.79 -3.21
N LYS A 32 -4.35 -15.98 -2.69
CA LYS A 32 -3.50 -16.32 -1.55
C LYS A 32 -3.27 -15.09 -0.67
N ARG A 33 -3.04 -15.36 0.62
CA ARG A 33 -2.54 -14.33 1.55
C ARG A 33 -1.04 -14.11 1.33
N LEU A 34 -0.65 -12.85 1.15
CA LEU A 34 0.72 -12.45 0.88
C LEU A 34 1.65 -12.76 2.08
N ILE A 35 2.93 -13.01 1.81
CA ILE A 35 3.97 -13.15 2.85
C ILE A 35 4.66 -11.81 3.17
N ALA A 36 4.53 -10.83 2.28
CA ALA A 36 5.07 -9.48 2.45
C ALA A 36 4.18 -8.46 1.73
N SER A 37 4.02 -7.28 2.32
CA SER A 37 3.31 -6.15 1.73
C SER A 37 4.02 -4.84 2.05
N PHE A 38 4.00 -3.93 1.09
CA PHE A 38 4.69 -2.65 1.13
C PHE A 38 3.67 -1.55 0.85
N GLY A 39 3.54 -0.58 1.76
CA GLY A 39 2.64 0.56 1.63
C GLY A 39 3.34 1.88 1.92
N ASN A 40 2.62 2.98 1.79
CA ASN A 40 3.13 4.32 2.12
C ASN A 40 2.06 5.24 2.72
N SER A 41 0.83 4.75 2.92
CA SER A 41 -0.29 5.58 3.34
C SER A 41 -1.39 4.81 4.07
N ASP A 42 -2.34 5.53 4.65
CA ASP A 42 -3.54 4.97 5.31
C ASP A 42 -4.35 4.06 4.39
N SER A 43 -4.27 4.30 3.08
CA SER A 43 -4.95 3.52 2.05
C SER A 43 -4.38 2.10 1.89
N ASP A 44 -3.20 1.83 2.46
CA ASP A 44 -2.54 0.53 2.49
C ASP A 44 -2.80 -0.25 3.79
N LEU A 45 -3.42 0.38 4.79
CA LEU A 45 -3.59 -0.19 6.12
C LEU A 45 -4.24 -1.57 6.07
N GLN A 46 -5.36 -1.71 5.36
CA GLN A 46 -6.08 -2.98 5.29
C GLN A 46 -5.28 -4.06 4.54
N MET A 47 -4.46 -3.68 3.55
CA MET A 47 -3.55 -4.61 2.88
C MET A 47 -2.46 -5.12 3.83
N LEU A 48 -1.88 -4.23 4.64
CA LEU A 48 -0.87 -4.57 5.63
C LEU A 48 -1.46 -5.47 6.72
N GLN A 49 -2.63 -5.13 7.27
CA GLN A 49 -3.35 -5.93 8.25
C GLN A 49 -3.72 -7.31 7.69
N TRP A 50 -4.21 -7.37 6.45
CA TRP A 50 -4.50 -8.64 5.79
C TRP A 50 -3.25 -9.50 5.63
N THR A 51 -2.12 -8.93 5.25
CA THR A 51 -0.85 -9.68 5.15
C THR A 51 -0.39 -10.18 6.52
N ALA A 52 -0.48 -9.33 7.54
CA ALA A 52 -0.07 -9.62 8.92
C ALA A 52 -0.91 -10.71 9.60
N ALA A 53 -2.20 -10.82 9.29
CA ALA A 53 -3.12 -11.80 9.89
C ALA A 53 -2.90 -13.25 9.45
N GLY A 54 -1.85 -13.54 8.66
CA GLY A 54 -1.49 -14.89 8.25
C GLY A 54 -0.50 -15.57 9.18
N ASP A 55 -0.54 -16.90 9.25
CA ASP A 55 0.42 -17.66 10.04
C ASP A 55 1.86 -17.56 9.48
N GLY A 56 2.84 -17.74 10.36
CA GLY A 56 4.27 -17.77 10.04
C GLY A 56 4.92 -16.40 9.94
N LYS A 57 6.15 -16.36 9.44
CA LYS A 57 6.89 -15.11 9.26
C LYS A 57 6.26 -14.30 8.12
N ARG A 58 5.92 -13.04 8.41
CA ARG A 58 5.36 -12.07 7.46
C ARG A 58 6.12 -10.75 7.57
N LEU A 59 6.13 -9.98 6.49
CA LEU A 59 6.78 -8.66 6.43
C LEU A 59 5.80 -7.57 6.06
N MET A 60 5.69 -6.57 6.93
CA MET A 60 4.93 -5.35 6.68
C MET A 60 5.94 -4.20 6.68
N LEU A 61 5.99 -3.48 5.57
CA LEU A 61 6.84 -2.30 5.42
C LEU A 61 5.99 -1.11 5.01
N ILE A 62 6.20 0.02 5.67
CA ILE A 62 5.60 1.29 5.32
C ILE A 62 6.71 2.30 5.03
N VAL A 63 6.64 2.95 3.87
CA VAL A 63 7.54 4.05 3.52
C VAL A 63 6.98 5.35 4.08
N HIS A 64 7.71 5.97 5.01
CA HIS A 64 7.43 7.31 5.51
C HIS A 64 8.24 8.33 4.72
N HIS A 65 7.54 9.15 3.95
CA HIS A 65 8.11 10.19 3.12
C HIS A 65 8.51 11.40 3.97
N THR A 66 9.76 11.40 4.43
CA THR A 66 10.34 12.42 5.34
C THR A 66 11.31 13.37 4.64
N ASP A 67 11.55 13.17 3.33
CA ASP A 67 12.64 13.83 2.62
C ASP A 67 12.17 14.92 1.66
N ALA A 68 11.98 16.13 2.16
CA ALA A 68 11.60 17.29 1.35
C ALA A 68 12.70 17.80 0.41
N GLU A 69 13.96 17.35 0.57
CA GLU A 69 15.10 17.86 -0.20
C GLU A 69 15.34 16.99 -1.45
N ARG A 70 15.30 15.67 -1.26
CA ARG A 70 15.55 14.69 -2.34
C ARG A 70 14.25 14.15 -2.94
N GLU A 71 13.12 14.29 -2.26
CA GLU A 71 11.80 13.88 -2.74
C GLU A 71 10.70 14.81 -2.17
N TRP A 72 9.67 14.25 -1.55
CA TRP A 72 8.59 14.94 -0.89
C TRP A 72 8.59 14.58 0.60
N ALA A 73 8.22 15.54 1.44
CA ALA A 73 7.84 15.26 2.82
C ALA A 73 6.35 15.49 2.99
N TYR A 74 5.62 14.45 3.37
CA TYR A 74 4.18 14.54 3.60
C TYR A 74 3.74 13.60 4.72
N GLY A 75 2.67 13.99 5.40
CA GLY A 75 2.21 13.35 6.63
C GLY A 75 0.69 13.43 6.80
N PRO A 76 0.18 13.65 8.04
CA PRO A 76 -1.25 13.55 8.34
C PRO A 76 -2.14 14.53 7.55
N GLU A 77 -1.62 15.70 7.20
CA GLU A 77 -2.36 16.74 6.45
C GLU A 77 -2.40 16.51 4.94
N SER A 78 -1.69 15.49 4.44
CA SER A 78 -1.65 15.24 3.01
C SER A 78 -2.98 14.72 2.49
N LYS A 79 -3.47 15.28 1.37
CA LYS A 79 -4.69 14.78 0.69
C LYS A 79 -4.43 13.56 -0.19
N ARG A 80 -3.16 13.26 -0.50
CA ARG A 80 -2.73 12.11 -1.29
C ARG A 80 -1.58 11.43 -0.58
N GLY A 81 -1.68 10.12 -0.39
CA GLY A 81 -0.71 9.40 0.43
C GLY A 81 -0.71 9.86 1.88
N THR A 82 -1.89 10.14 2.45
CA THR A 82 -2.02 10.50 3.87
C THR A 82 -1.31 9.46 4.73
N PHE A 83 -0.36 9.92 5.53
CA PHE A 83 0.32 9.10 6.52
C PHE A 83 -0.11 9.65 7.88
N SER A 84 -1.13 9.04 8.48
CA SER A 84 -1.69 9.49 9.75
C SER A 84 -0.83 9.08 10.96
N ASP A 85 -1.00 9.79 12.07
CA ASP A 85 -0.43 9.37 13.35
C ASP A 85 -0.96 7.99 13.77
N SER A 86 -2.23 7.69 13.46
CA SER A 86 -2.80 6.35 13.71
C SER A 86 -2.13 5.25 12.91
N LEU A 87 -1.67 5.51 11.69
CA LEU A 87 -0.90 4.53 10.91
C LEU A 87 0.47 4.29 11.54
N MET A 88 1.13 5.35 12.01
CA MET A 88 2.37 5.24 12.77
C MET A 88 2.19 4.41 14.05
N GLU A 89 1.11 4.68 14.80
CA GLU A 89 0.77 3.95 16.03
C GLU A 89 0.49 2.47 15.76
N GLU A 90 -0.28 2.15 14.71
CA GLU A 90 -0.55 0.77 14.30
C GLU A 90 0.75 0.05 13.94
N ALA A 91 1.61 0.69 13.14
CA ALA A 91 2.88 0.12 12.73
C ALA A 91 3.78 -0.19 13.92
N ASN A 92 3.90 0.75 14.86
CA ASN A 92 4.68 0.58 16.08
C ASN A 92 4.10 -0.53 16.97
N SER A 93 2.78 -0.54 17.16
CA SER A 93 2.08 -1.51 18.02
C SER A 93 2.19 -2.94 17.49
N ASN A 94 2.23 -3.12 16.17
CA ASN A 94 2.33 -4.41 15.52
C ASN A 94 3.76 -4.78 15.08
N GLY A 95 4.75 -3.95 15.41
CA GLY A 95 6.16 -4.19 15.04
C GLY A 95 6.42 -4.20 13.54
N TRP A 96 5.65 -3.44 12.76
CA TRP A 96 5.87 -3.27 11.33
C TRP A 96 7.08 -2.38 11.07
N THR A 97 7.75 -2.59 9.94
CA THR A 97 8.91 -1.78 9.56
C THR A 97 8.44 -0.45 8.98
N VAL A 98 8.80 0.66 9.61
CA VAL A 98 8.60 2.00 9.04
C VAL A 98 9.95 2.50 8.54
N VAL A 99 10.04 2.80 7.24
CA VAL A 99 11.24 3.33 6.60
C VAL A 99 11.16 4.85 6.59
N ASP A 100 12.16 5.51 7.16
CA ASP A 100 12.35 6.95 7.05
C ASP A 100 13.16 7.24 5.79
N MET A 101 12.53 7.77 4.73
CA MET A 101 13.22 7.99 3.45
C MET A 101 14.47 8.88 3.58
N LYS A 102 14.42 9.91 4.42
CA LYS A 102 15.55 10.82 4.62
C LYS A 102 16.74 10.11 5.25
N ASN A 103 16.48 9.29 6.26
CA ASN A 103 17.55 8.70 7.09
C ASN A 103 18.01 7.33 6.60
N ASP A 104 17.12 6.53 6.01
CA ASP A 104 17.41 5.12 5.71
C ASP A 104 17.87 4.91 4.26
N TRP A 105 17.49 5.79 3.34
CA TRP A 105 17.83 5.65 1.91
C TRP A 105 19.02 6.51 1.52
N LYS A 106 20.06 5.85 0.99
CA LYS A 106 21.27 6.51 0.47
C LYS A 106 20.99 7.27 -0.83
N VAL A 107 20.14 6.70 -1.68
CA VAL A 107 19.82 7.21 -3.03
C VAL A 107 18.31 7.06 -3.25
N ILE A 108 17.66 8.10 -3.76
CA ILE A 108 16.22 8.10 -4.05
C ILE A 108 15.94 7.71 -5.51
N TYR A 109 16.71 8.23 -6.45
CA TYR A 109 16.52 8.01 -7.89
C TYR A 109 17.74 7.30 -8.52
N PRO A 110 17.55 6.37 -9.48
CA PRO A 110 18.64 5.68 -10.17
C PRO A 110 19.59 6.57 -10.96
#